data_AF-A0A1E5D0V2-F1
#
_entry.id   AF-A0A1E5D0V2-F1
#
_cell.length_a   1.000
_cell.length_b   1.000
_cell.length_c   1.000
_cell.angle_alpha   90.00
_cell.angle_beta   90.00
_cell.angle_gamma   90.00
#
_symmetry.space_group_name_H-M   'P 1'
#
loop_
_entity.id
_entity.type
_entity.pdbx_description
1 polymer ?
#
loop_
_entity_poly.entity_id
_entity_poly.type
_entity_poly.pdbx_seq_one_letter_code
_entity_poly.pdbx_strand_id
1 'polypeptide(L)'
;MIQFVRTHELAIVIIALCAALPVSVNAKSNKSLSIYDDTYFMQTYTSDINQEVYDEAYDNKADKMSKAEIKYQFSLAIPLVQMKYGTLMASYTQLSLWQLGNTDASSPFRETNYKPQMFMMHQGKYGIFNNIEYGYRHQSNGKEALTSRSWDMGYIAIERVNTKLDFGLQGWYATNLKDNKDIEDFIPPYEVWMKYHGKAGYFKLKTAYNFSTDKGHVEVGYTYPLSKFAGLYFQVWEGYGESMIDYNHRQTRVGLGLIVESNLNVF
;
A
#
# COMPACT_ATOMS: atom_id res chain seq x y z
N MET A 1 19.80 -57.75 -17.70
CA MET A 1 18.58 -57.63 -16.86
C MET A 1 19.07 -57.26 -15.47
N ILE A 2 18.46 -56.26 -14.81
CA ILE A 2 19.03 -55.34 -13.78
C ILE A 2 19.69 -54.15 -14.51
N GLN A 3 19.20 -52.90 -14.40
CA GLN A 3 19.02 -52.10 -13.18
C GLN A 3 17.92 -51.01 -13.34
N PHE A 4 17.04 -50.91 -12.34
CA PHE A 4 16.29 -49.71 -11.90
C PHE A 4 17.29 -48.53 -11.70
N VAL A 5 16.97 -47.23 -11.87
CA VAL A 5 16.02 -46.39 -11.10
C VAL A 5 15.83 -45.08 -11.88
N ARG A 6 14.60 -44.59 -11.99
CA ARG A 6 14.25 -43.25 -12.50
C ARG A 6 14.85 -42.15 -11.62
N THR A 7 15.52 -41.18 -12.24
CA THR A 7 15.93 -39.92 -11.64
C THR A 7 14.71 -39.05 -11.30
N HIS A 8 14.30 -39.07 -10.03
CA HIS A 8 13.40 -38.08 -9.41
C HIS A 8 14.11 -37.45 -8.22
N GLU A 9 15.16 -36.66 -8.47
CA GLU A 9 15.80 -35.85 -7.43
C GLU A 9 16.31 -34.54 -8.04
N LEU A 10 15.39 -33.60 -8.22
CA LEU A 10 15.71 -32.16 -8.32
C LEU A 10 14.46 -31.34 -8.01
N ALA A 11 13.84 -31.66 -6.87
CA ALA A 11 12.66 -30.96 -6.37
C ALA A 11 12.70 -30.81 -4.85
N ILE A 12 13.87 -30.74 -4.20
CA ILE A 12 14.02 -30.30 -2.81
C ILE A 12 15.31 -29.49 -2.69
N VAL A 13 15.30 -28.21 -3.10
CA VAL A 13 16.29 -27.21 -2.62
C VAL A 13 15.65 -25.83 -2.38
N ILE A 14 14.44 -25.53 -2.87
CA ILE A 14 13.77 -24.23 -2.63
C ILE A 14 12.60 -24.38 -1.65
N ILE A 15 12.77 -25.12 -0.55
CA ILE A 15 11.90 -25.03 0.64
C ILE A 15 12.78 -25.18 1.88
N ALA A 16 13.81 -24.35 1.99
CA ALA A 16 14.69 -24.31 3.17
C ALA A 16 15.15 -22.88 3.50
N LEU A 17 14.30 -21.88 3.20
CA LEU A 17 14.51 -20.49 3.64
C LEU A 17 13.29 -19.87 4.33
N CYS A 18 12.34 -20.69 4.80
CA CYS A 18 11.20 -20.22 5.61
C CYS A 18 11.35 -20.52 7.12
N ALA A 19 12.53 -20.97 7.55
CA ALA A 19 12.81 -21.28 8.95
C ALA A 19 14.05 -20.53 9.44
N ALA A 20 13.94 -19.21 9.62
CA ALA A 20 14.83 -18.48 10.52
C ALA A 20 14.20 -17.16 10.95
N LEU A 21 13.84 -17.13 12.24
CA LEU A 21 13.34 -16.03 13.06
C LEU A 21 11.81 -15.84 13.04
N PRO A 22 11.12 -16.02 14.19
CA PRO A 22 9.90 -15.29 14.44
C PRO A 22 10.32 -13.82 14.56
N VAL A 23 10.47 -13.13 13.44
CA VAL A 23 10.52 -11.68 13.47
C VAL A 23 9.13 -11.29 13.95
N SER A 24 9.02 -10.98 15.24
CA SER A 24 7.83 -10.39 15.81
C SER A 24 7.64 -9.04 15.14
N VAL A 25 6.88 -9.02 14.06
CA VAL A 25 6.47 -7.80 13.38
C VAL A 25 5.51 -7.09 14.33
N ASN A 26 5.88 -5.89 14.75
CA ASN A 26 5.05 -5.06 15.62
C ASN A 26 4.28 -4.04 14.78
N ALA A 27 3.14 -3.55 15.27
CA ALA A 27 2.47 -2.40 14.65
C ALA A 27 3.32 -1.16 14.90
N LYS A 28 3.80 -0.53 13.81
CA LYS A 28 4.50 0.77 13.82
C LYS A 28 5.52 0.94 14.96
N SER A 29 6.46 -0.01 15.07
CA SER A 29 7.53 -0.03 16.08
C SER A 29 8.73 0.80 15.64
N ASN A 30 9.33 1.56 16.56
CA ASN A 30 10.57 2.29 16.33
C ASN A 30 11.83 1.55 16.82
N LYS A 31 11.70 0.27 17.19
CA LYS A 31 12.79 -0.57 17.74
C LYS A 31 12.99 -1.90 17.01
N SER A 32 12.06 -2.30 16.17
CA SER A 32 12.04 -3.58 15.46
C SER A 32 11.38 -3.44 14.09
N LEU A 33 11.55 -4.45 13.24
CA LEU A 33 10.79 -4.55 11.99
C LEU A 33 9.29 -4.43 12.26
N SER A 34 8.62 -3.60 11.48
CA SER A 34 7.18 -3.38 11.60
C SER A 34 6.49 -3.29 10.25
N ILE A 35 5.19 -3.60 10.24
CA ILE A 35 4.30 -3.20 9.14
C ILE A 35 4.09 -1.69 9.27
N TYR A 36 4.22 -0.97 8.14
CA TYR A 36 4.11 0.48 8.10
C TYR A 36 2.74 0.94 7.58
N ASP A 37 2.43 0.67 6.31
CA ASP A 37 1.08 0.71 5.74
C ASP A 37 0.50 -0.73 5.71
N ASP A 38 -0.77 -0.90 5.31
CA ASP A 38 -1.36 -2.24 5.24
C ASP A 38 -0.61 -3.17 4.27
N THR A 39 -0.54 -4.47 4.60
CA THR A 39 0.00 -5.51 3.71
C THR A 39 -1.11 -6.49 3.37
N TYR A 40 -1.50 -6.59 2.10
CA TYR A 40 -2.64 -7.41 1.67
C TYR A 40 -2.48 -7.95 0.25
N PHE A 41 -3.30 -8.94 -0.07
CA PHE A 41 -3.46 -9.51 -1.40
C PHE A 41 -4.95 -9.77 -1.64
N MET A 42 -5.53 -9.24 -2.72
CA MET A 42 -6.96 -9.34 -2.99
C MET A 42 -7.28 -9.42 -4.48
N GLN A 43 -8.39 -10.09 -4.79
CA GLN A 43 -9.05 -9.93 -6.08
C GLN A 43 -9.94 -8.69 -6.03
N THR A 44 -9.90 -7.90 -7.09
CA THR A 44 -10.66 -6.65 -7.20
C THR A 44 -11.41 -6.53 -8.51
N TYR A 45 -12.40 -5.64 -8.54
CA TYR A 45 -13.09 -5.19 -9.72
C TYR A 45 -13.24 -3.67 -9.66
N THR A 46 -12.85 -2.97 -10.73
CA THR A 46 -13.02 -1.52 -10.85
C THR A 46 -14.23 -1.17 -11.72
N SER A 47 -14.92 -0.08 -11.38
CA SER A 47 -16.01 0.46 -12.17
C SER A 47 -15.54 0.90 -13.55
N ASP A 48 -14.33 1.46 -13.62
CA ASP A 48 -13.75 2.00 -14.83
C ASP A 48 -12.23 1.86 -14.85
N ILE A 49 -11.72 1.23 -15.90
CA ILE A 49 -10.28 0.96 -16.07
C ILE A 49 -9.69 2.08 -16.94
N ASN A 50 -8.60 2.70 -16.48
CA ASN A 50 -7.94 3.78 -17.19
C ASN A 50 -7.17 3.24 -18.41
N GLN A 51 -7.89 2.88 -19.47
CA GLN A 51 -7.32 2.42 -20.73
C GLN A 51 -6.72 3.59 -21.53
N GLU A 52 -7.34 4.76 -21.46
CA GLU A 52 -7.00 5.96 -22.25
C GLU A 52 -5.52 6.34 -22.11
N VAL A 53 -4.98 6.34 -20.89
CA VAL A 53 -3.56 6.67 -20.65
C VAL A 53 -2.59 5.71 -21.34
N TYR A 54 -2.99 4.46 -21.58
CA TYR A 54 -2.18 3.48 -22.31
C TYR A 54 -2.38 3.60 -23.82
N ASP A 55 -3.61 3.82 -24.27
CA ASP A 55 -3.90 4.04 -25.69
C ASP A 55 -3.14 5.29 -26.19
N GLU A 56 -3.11 6.37 -25.42
CA GLU A 56 -2.31 7.56 -25.71
C GLU A 56 -0.80 7.25 -25.74
N ALA A 57 -0.31 6.50 -24.75
CA ALA A 57 1.11 6.19 -24.64
C ALA A 57 1.63 5.26 -25.75
N TYR A 58 0.75 4.40 -26.28
CA TYR A 58 1.09 3.35 -27.24
C TYR A 58 0.42 3.53 -28.60
N ASP A 59 -0.03 4.74 -28.95
CA ASP A 59 -0.59 5.05 -30.27
C ASP A 59 -1.76 4.12 -30.66
N ASN A 60 -2.68 3.92 -29.71
CA ASN A 60 -3.85 3.02 -29.77
C ASN A 60 -3.51 1.54 -30.03
N LYS A 61 -2.28 1.10 -29.69
CA LYS A 61 -1.84 -0.30 -29.81
C LYS A 61 -1.77 -1.01 -28.46
N ALA A 62 -2.26 -0.40 -27.39
CA ALA A 62 -2.30 -1.06 -26.09
C ALA A 62 -3.35 -2.18 -26.11
N ASP A 63 -3.04 -3.30 -25.46
CA ASP A 63 -3.99 -4.37 -25.27
C ASP A 63 -5.17 -3.90 -24.42
N LYS A 64 -6.35 -4.46 -24.69
CA LYS A 64 -7.55 -4.16 -23.92
C LYS A 64 -7.40 -4.66 -22.48
N MET A 65 -7.59 -3.77 -21.51
CA MET A 65 -7.50 -4.08 -20.10
C MET A 65 -8.81 -4.64 -19.53
N SER A 66 -8.67 -5.56 -18.59
CA SER A 66 -9.76 -6.07 -17.77
C SER A 66 -10.04 -5.13 -16.59
N LYS A 67 -11.30 -5.05 -16.21
CA LYS A 67 -11.74 -4.38 -14.97
C LYS A 67 -11.44 -5.23 -13.72
N ALA A 68 -11.19 -6.52 -13.89
CA ALA A 68 -10.82 -7.43 -12.80
C ALA A 68 -9.29 -7.50 -12.67
N GLU A 69 -8.78 -7.17 -11.49
CA GLU A 69 -7.34 -7.14 -11.21
C GLU A 69 -7.04 -7.77 -9.85
N ILE A 70 -5.91 -8.45 -9.74
CA ILE A 70 -5.30 -8.74 -8.44
C ILE A 70 -4.65 -7.44 -7.95
N LYS A 71 -5.07 -6.94 -6.79
CA LYS A 71 -4.46 -5.81 -6.09
C LYS A 71 -3.70 -6.34 -4.89
N TYR A 72 -2.43 -6.01 -4.75
CA TYR A 72 -1.68 -6.32 -3.54
C TYR A 72 -0.82 -5.15 -3.11
N GLN A 73 -0.62 -5.06 -1.80
CA GLN A 73 0.26 -4.10 -1.18
C GLN A 73 1.19 -4.81 -0.21
N PHE A 74 2.45 -4.42 -0.21
CA PHE A 74 3.44 -4.83 0.78
C PHE A 74 4.06 -3.59 1.40
N SER A 75 4.16 -3.54 2.73
CA SER A 75 4.71 -2.40 3.42
C SER A 75 5.46 -2.77 4.69
N LEU A 76 6.71 -2.31 4.80
CA LEU A 76 7.56 -2.53 5.95
C LEU A 76 8.30 -1.25 6.37
N ALA A 77 8.59 -1.13 7.66
CA ALA A 77 9.49 -0.14 8.22
C ALA A 77 10.58 -0.81 9.08
N ILE A 78 11.80 -0.28 8.96
CA ILE A 78 12.98 -0.69 9.71
C ILE A 78 13.58 0.50 10.49
N PRO A 79 13.96 0.30 11.76
CA PRO A 79 14.75 1.28 12.49
C PRO A 79 16.19 1.24 12.00
N LEU A 80 16.74 2.40 11.62
CA LEU A 80 18.13 2.55 11.18
C LEU A 80 19.03 3.00 12.34
N VAL A 81 18.65 4.09 13.01
CA VAL A 81 19.45 4.68 14.09
C VAL A 81 18.53 5.09 15.24
N GLN A 82 18.69 4.46 16.40
CA GLN A 82 17.96 4.82 17.61
C GLN A 82 18.69 5.93 18.35
N MET A 83 18.00 7.02 18.65
CA MET A 83 18.51 8.16 19.41
C MET A 83 17.69 8.36 20.68
N LYS A 84 18.17 9.23 21.59
CA LYS A 84 17.55 9.47 22.89
C LYS A 84 16.07 9.87 22.81
N TYR A 85 15.70 10.66 21.78
CA TYR A 85 14.37 11.25 21.66
C TYR A 85 13.60 10.81 20.41
N GLY A 86 14.13 9.92 19.59
CA GLY A 86 13.50 9.46 18.36
C GLY A 86 14.35 8.42 17.62
N THR A 87 13.80 7.82 16.59
CA THR A 87 14.50 6.84 15.75
C THR A 87 14.48 7.33 14.30
N LEU A 88 15.64 7.28 13.63
CA LEU A 88 15.70 7.38 12.18
C LEU A 88 15.21 6.06 11.59
N MET A 89 14.18 6.12 10.77
CA MET A 89 13.50 4.99 10.16
C MET A 89 13.66 5.05 8.64
N ALA A 90 13.63 3.87 8.00
CA ALA A 90 13.30 3.76 6.58
C ALA A 90 12.05 2.88 6.43
N SER A 91 11.21 3.20 5.46
CA SER A 91 10.11 2.33 5.05
C SER A 91 10.05 2.17 3.55
N TYR A 92 9.43 1.07 3.13
CA TYR A 92 9.16 0.77 1.75
C TYR A 92 7.76 0.23 1.63
N THR A 93 6.94 0.86 0.79
CA THR A 93 5.61 0.38 0.43
C THR A 93 5.55 0.18 -1.08
N GLN A 94 4.98 -0.95 -1.50
CA GLN A 94 4.73 -1.24 -2.89
C GLN A 94 3.27 -1.62 -3.09
N LEU A 95 2.60 -0.97 -4.03
CA LEU A 95 1.25 -1.30 -4.48
C LEU A 95 1.34 -1.82 -5.91
N SER A 96 0.69 -2.94 -6.22
CA SER A 96 0.66 -3.48 -7.59
C SER A 96 -0.76 -3.87 -8.00
N LEU A 97 -1.07 -3.62 -9.28
CA LEU A 97 -2.31 -3.96 -9.95
C LEU A 97 -1.99 -4.90 -11.12
N TRP A 98 -2.43 -6.14 -10.99
CA TRP A 98 -2.06 -7.24 -11.88
C TRP A 98 -3.28 -7.80 -12.60
N GLN A 99 -3.21 -7.81 -13.93
CA GLN A 99 -4.23 -8.32 -14.83
C GLN A 99 -4.15 -9.85 -14.95
N LEU A 100 -4.04 -10.59 -13.82
CA LEU A 100 -3.82 -12.04 -13.82
C LEU A 100 -4.80 -12.81 -14.72
N GLY A 101 -6.08 -12.40 -14.73
CA GLY A 101 -7.12 -13.04 -15.55
C GLY A 101 -7.14 -12.61 -17.02
N ASN A 102 -6.34 -11.63 -17.45
CA ASN A 102 -6.31 -11.12 -18.83
C ASN A 102 -5.33 -11.93 -19.68
N THR A 103 -5.68 -13.18 -19.97
CA THR A 103 -4.81 -14.11 -20.70
C THR A 103 -4.54 -13.68 -22.14
N ASP A 104 -5.47 -12.96 -22.76
CA ASP A 104 -5.33 -12.45 -24.13
C ASP A 104 -4.18 -11.43 -24.25
N ALA A 105 -3.95 -10.65 -23.18
CA ALA A 105 -2.84 -9.70 -23.05
C ALA A 105 -1.59 -10.31 -22.36
N SER A 106 -1.54 -11.64 -22.17
CA SER A 106 -0.47 -12.33 -21.41
C SER A 106 -0.38 -11.95 -19.92
N SER A 107 -1.50 -11.62 -19.30
CA SER A 107 -1.64 -11.36 -17.85
C SER A 107 -0.65 -10.32 -17.28
N PRO A 108 -0.58 -9.10 -17.84
CA PRO A 108 0.46 -8.14 -17.50
C PRO A 108 0.22 -7.45 -16.16
N PHE A 109 1.28 -6.95 -15.53
CA PHE A 109 1.12 -5.93 -14.50
C PHE A 109 0.69 -4.64 -15.17
N ARG A 110 -0.48 -4.12 -14.80
CA ARG A 110 -0.94 -2.82 -15.30
C ARG A 110 -0.11 -1.72 -14.63
N GLU A 111 0.03 -1.77 -13.31
CA GLU A 111 0.70 -0.72 -12.55
C GLU A 111 1.43 -1.29 -11.34
N THR A 112 2.58 -0.70 -11.01
CA THR A 112 3.22 -0.88 -9.71
C THR A 112 3.68 0.48 -9.21
N ASN A 113 3.46 0.79 -7.93
CA ASN A 113 3.94 2.02 -7.30
C ASN A 113 4.96 1.67 -6.22
N TYR A 114 6.10 2.34 -6.27
CA TYR A 114 7.23 2.22 -5.38
C TYR A 114 7.25 3.44 -4.48
N LYS A 115 7.10 3.25 -3.15
CA LYS A 115 7.04 4.35 -2.18
C LYS A 115 8.06 4.15 -1.05
N PRO A 116 9.37 4.40 -1.31
CA PRO A 116 10.38 4.44 -0.26
C PRO A 116 10.29 5.74 0.57
N GLN A 117 10.61 5.64 1.85
CA GLN A 117 10.62 6.78 2.77
C GLN A 117 11.80 6.69 3.72
N MET A 118 12.29 7.86 4.14
CA MET A 118 13.23 8.01 5.25
C MET A 118 12.74 9.13 6.16
N PHE A 119 12.62 8.84 7.44
CA PHE A 119 11.90 9.72 8.35
C PHE A 119 12.35 9.56 9.80
N MET A 120 12.12 10.59 10.59
CA MET A 120 12.25 10.56 12.03
C MET A 120 10.93 10.11 12.64
N MET A 121 10.97 9.15 13.57
CA MET A 121 9.81 8.70 14.33
C MET A 121 10.03 8.97 15.83
N HIS A 122 9.05 9.61 16.44
CA HIS A 122 9.03 9.94 17.87
C HIS A 122 7.81 9.29 18.52
N GLN A 123 8.06 8.46 19.54
CA GLN A 123 7.01 7.82 20.33
C GLN A 123 7.00 8.40 21.74
N GLY A 124 5.84 8.90 22.16
CA GLY A 124 5.72 9.65 23.41
C GLY A 124 4.28 9.95 23.80
N LYS A 125 4.08 10.99 24.59
CA LYS A 125 2.76 11.52 24.97
C LYS A 125 2.64 12.95 24.44
N TYR A 126 1.90 13.13 23.36
CA TYR A 126 1.71 14.42 22.69
C TYR A 126 0.22 14.78 22.69
N GLY A 127 -0.33 15.02 23.88
CA GLY A 127 -1.78 15.17 24.06
C GLY A 127 -2.52 13.86 23.77
N ILE A 128 -3.43 13.88 22.79
CA ILE A 128 -4.17 12.67 22.36
C ILE A 128 -3.35 11.75 21.46
N PHE A 129 -2.21 12.21 20.95
CA PHE A 129 -1.33 11.47 20.04
C PHE A 129 -0.19 10.78 20.80
N ASN A 130 0.33 9.69 20.23
CA ASN A 130 1.48 8.97 20.77
C ASN A 130 2.59 8.69 19.75
N ASN A 131 2.38 9.05 18.49
CA ASN A 131 3.39 8.99 17.44
C ASN A 131 3.44 10.31 16.67
N ILE A 132 4.64 10.78 16.39
CA ILE A 132 4.92 11.88 15.45
C ILE A 132 6.00 11.39 14.50
N GLU A 133 5.78 11.55 13.21
CA GLU A 133 6.80 11.30 12.20
C GLU A 133 6.91 12.44 11.21
N TYR A 134 8.12 12.67 10.71
CA TYR A 134 8.35 13.62 9.64
C TYR A 134 9.56 13.18 8.83
N GLY A 135 9.54 13.44 7.53
CA GLY A 135 10.62 13.02 6.67
C GLY A 135 10.35 13.24 5.20
N TYR A 136 11.07 12.46 4.41
CA TYR A 136 11.01 12.50 2.96
C TYR A 136 10.36 11.21 2.43
N ARG A 137 9.55 11.38 1.39
CA ARG A 137 8.83 10.31 0.69
C ARG A 137 9.02 10.53 -0.81
N HIS A 138 9.55 9.53 -1.47
CA HIS A 138 9.48 9.42 -2.93
C HIS A 138 8.35 8.46 -3.27
N GLN A 139 7.60 8.75 -4.34
CA GLN A 139 6.66 7.80 -4.90
C GLN A 139 6.72 7.87 -6.42
N SER A 140 6.86 6.71 -7.06
CA SER A 140 6.88 6.60 -8.53
C SER A 140 6.29 5.27 -8.98
N ASN A 141 6.04 5.14 -10.28
CA ASN A 141 5.59 3.88 -10.86
C ASN A 141 6.66 3.10 -11.63
N GLY A 142 7.88 3.62 -11.71
CA GLY A 142 9.01 2.97 -12.38
C GLY A 142 8.81 2.79 -13.90
N LYS A 143 7.85 3.49 -14.49
CA LYS A 143 7.61 3.48 -15.94
C LYS A 143 8.38 4.59 -16.64
N GLU A 144 8.35 4.55 -17.96
CA GLU A 144 9.03 5.51 -18.83
C GLU A 144 8.03 6.36 -19.63
N ALA A 145 8.55 7.47 -20.16
CA ALA A 145 7.86 8.36 -21.10
C ALA A 145 6.44 8.76 -20.64
N LEU A 146 5.44 8.62 -21.51
CA LEU A 146 4.07 9.09 -21.28
C LEU A 146 3.34 8.39 -20.13
N THR A 147 3.81 7.22 -19.71
CA THR A 147 3.27 6.48 -18.56
C THR A 147 4.08 6.69 -17.28
N SER A 148 5.20 7.41 -17.33
CA SER A 148 6.00 7.77 -16.15
C SER A 148 5.17 8.65 -15.22
N ARG A 149 5.14 8.29 -13.94
CA ARG A 149 4.53 9.09 -12.88
C ARG A 149 5.45 9.07 -11.69
N SER A 150 5.74 10.25 -11.15
CA SER A 150 6.60 10.39 -9.99
C SER A 150 6.37 11.72 -9.28
N TRP A 151 6.62 11.72 -7.98
CA TRP A 151 6.67 12.91 -7.16
C TRP A 151 7.48 12.67 -5.88
N ASP A 152 7.99 13.77 -5.34
CA ASP A 152 8.74 13.79 -4.09
C ASP A 152 8.05 14.71 -3.09
N MET A 153 8.05 14.31 -1.82
CA MET A 153 7.34 15.01 -0.75
C MET A 153 8.19 15.11 0.51
N GLY A 154 8.18 16.29 1.13
CA GLY A 154 8.40 16.42 2.57
C GLY A 154 7.07 16.23 3.28
N TYR A 155 7.03 15.43 4.35
CA TYR A 155 5.78 15.15 5.07
C TYR A 155 5.94 15.20 6.58
N ILE A 156 4.82 15.41 7.27
CA ILE A 156 4.65 15.25 8.71
C ILE A 156 3.37 14.46 8.97
N ALA A 157 3.39 13.59 9.97
CA ALA A 157 2.21 12.89 10.45
C ALA A 157 2.16 12.86 11.98
N ILE A 158 0.94 12.92 12.51
CA ILE A 158 0.63 12.78 13.93
C ILE A 158 -0.43 11.70 14.09
N GLU A 159 -0.20 10.78 15.02
CA GLU A 159 -1.04 9.58 15.10
C GLU A 159 -1.24 9.12 16.55
N ARG A 160 -2.38 8.47 16.74
CA ARG A 160 -2.71 7.67 17.90
C ARG A 160 -2.85 6.24 17.44
N VAL A 161 -1.90 5.40 17.83
CA VAL A 161 -1.83 3.98 17.45
C VAL A 161 -1.81 3.06 18.67
N ASN A 162 -2.06 1.77 18.46
CA ASN A 162 -2.08 0.73 19.50
C ASN A 162 -3.17 0.97 20.56
N THR A 163 -4.37 1.36 20.12
CA THR A 163 -5.54 1.57 20.98
C THR A 163 -6.79 0.94 20.36
N LYS A 164 -7.96 1.09 21.01
CA LYS A 164 -9.23 0.65 20.43
C LYS A 164 -9.65 1.45 19.20
N LEU A 165 -9.21 2.70 19.10
CA LEU A 165 -9.47 3.60 17.98
C LEU A 165 -8.16 4.24 17.57
N ASP A 166 -7.54 3.67 16.55
CA ASP A 166 -6.36 4.26 15.96
C ASP A 166 -6.77 5.32 14.95
N PHE A 167 -6.04 6.42 14.88
CA PHE A 167 -6.29 7.48 13.91
C PHE A 167 -5.03 8.31 13.68
N GLY A 168 -5.00 8.96 12.53
CA GLY A 168 -3.89 9.82 12.17
C GLY A 168 -4.26 10.87 11.14
N LEU A 169 -3.45 11.91 11.14
CA LEU A 169 -3.44 12.96 10.12
C LEU A 169 -2.01 13.06 9.61
N GLN A 170 -1.84 13.01 8.30
CA GLN A 170 -0.60 13.35 7.63
C GLN A 170 -0.83 14.54 6.68
N GLY A 171 0.18 15.38 6.56
CA GLY A 171 0.25 16.48 5.60
C GLY A 171 1.59 16.46 4.89
N TRP A 172 1.62 16.92 3.65
CA TRP A 172 2.85 16.95 2.86
C TRP A 172 2.92 18.18 1.97
N TYR A 173 4.14 18.46 1.52
CA TYR A 173 4.46 19.48 0.53
C TYR A 173 5.23 18.81 -0.60
N ALA A 174 4.74 18.95 -1.84
CA ALA A 174 5.42 18.41 -2.99
C ALA A 174 6.68 19.22 -3.30
N THR A 175 7.82 18.54 -3.36
CA THR A 175 9.12 19.15 -3.71
C THR A 175 9.47 18.94 -5.18
N ASN A 176 8.84 17.97 -5.84
CA ASN A 176 9.05 17.66 -7.26
C ASN A 176 7.78 17.05 -7.85
N LEU A 177 7.30 17.63 -8.96
CA LEU A 177 6.06 17.27 -9.66
C LEU A 177 6.27 17.10 -11.17
N LYS A 178 7.51 16.86 -11.62
CA LYS A 178 7.88 16.95 -13.05
C LYS A 178 6.98 16.12 -13.97
N ASP A 179 6.62 14.90 -13.57
CA ASP A 179 5.89 13.94 -14.39
C ASP A 179 4.36 14.11 -14.33
N ASN A 180 3.85 14.85 -13.34
CA ASN A 180 2.43 15.02 -13.05
C ASN A 180 2.21 16.34 -12.29
N LYS A 181 2.28 17.45 -13.04
CA LYS A 181 2.32 18.82 -12.49
C LYS A 181 1.04 19.23 -11.75
N ASP A 182 -0.07 18.62 -12.12
CA ASP A 182 -1.43 18.85 -11.62
C ASP A 182 -1.85 17.80 -10.57
N ILE A 183 -0.95 16.94 -10.10
CA ILE A 183 -1.30 15.87 -9.13
C ILE A 183 -1.96 16.40 -7.85
N GLU A 184 -1.59 17.60 -7.39
CA GLU A 184 -2.14 18.21 -6.18
C GLU A 184 -3.61 18.63 -6.34
N ASP A 185 -4.11 18.77 -7.58
CA ASP A 185 -5.52 19.01 -7.84
C ASP A 185 -6.35 17.77 -7.50
N PHE A 186 -5.79 16.57 -7.66
CA PHE A 186 -6.49 15.30 -7.51
C PHE A 186 -6.18 14.61 -6.18
N ILE A 187 -4.95 14.74 -5.71
CA ILE A 187 -4.47 14.18 -4.45
C ILE A 187 -4.20 15.36 -3.49
N PRO A 188 -5.14 15.64 -2.56
CA PRO A 188 -5.03 16.78 -1.63
C PRO A 188 -3.76 16.66 -0.77
N PRO A 189 -3.15 17.77 -0.32
CA PRO A 189 -1.85 17.78 0.39
C PRO A 189 -1.92 17.26 1.85
N TYR A 190 -2.94 16.47 2.17
CA TYR A 190 -3.16 15.88 3.47
C TYR A 190 -4.02 14.62 3.34
N GLU A 191 -4.00 13.79 4.37
CA GLU A 191 -4.86 12.62 4.46
C GLU A 191 -5.17 12.29 5.92
N VAL A 192 -6.43 11.94 6.17
CA VAL A 192 -6.91 11.48 7.47
C VAL A 192 -7.23 9.99 7.37
N TRP A 193 -6.89 9.24 8.41
CA TRP A 193 -7.24 7.83 8.51
C TRP A 193 -7.67 7.46 9.93
N MET A 194 -8.45 6.39 10.02
CA MET A 194 -8.96 5.83 11.26
C MET A 194 -9.09 4.30 11.14
N LYS A 195 -8.76 3.58 12.21
CA LYS A 195 -8.96 2.13 12.35
C LYS A 195 -9.65 1.85 13.70
N TYR A 196 -10.91 1.39 13.66
CA TYR A 196 -11.69 1.04 14.85
C TYR A 196 -11.65 -0.47 15.10
N HIS A 197 -11.13 -0.87 16.26
CA HIS A 197 -11.01 -2.27 16.67
C HIS A 197 -12.27 -2.72 17.41
N GLY A 198 -13.15 -3.39 16.68
CA GLY A 198 -14.40 -3.97 17.18
C GLY A 198 -14.23 -5.38 17.75
N LYS A 199 -15.36 -5.97 18.17
CA LYS A 199 -15.41 -7.35 18.71
C LYS A 199 -15.38 -8.45 17.65
N ALA A 200 -15.70 -8.16 16.40
CA ALA A 200 -15.75 -9.16 15.33
C ALA A 200 -14.66 -8.94 14.27
N GLY A 201 -13.91 -7.85 14.39
CA GLY A 201 -13.01 -7.35 13.36
C GLY A 201 -12.78 -5.86 13.53
N TYR A 202 -12.10 -5.26 12.55
CA TYR A 202 -11.79 -3.84 12.58
C TYR A 202 -12.18 -3.14 11.28
N PHE A 203 -12.65 -1.91 11.42
CA PHE A 203 -13.08 -1.04 10.34
C PHE A 203 -12.01 0.00 10.08
N LYS A 204 -11.69 0.22 8.81
CA LYS A 204 -10.76 1.24 8.34
C LYS A 204 -11.52 2.29 7.54
N LEU A 205 -11.16 3.55 7.75
CA LEU A 205 -11.50 4.68 6.89
C LEU A 205 -10.22 5.45 6.59
N LYS A 206 -10.01 5.84 5.33
CA LYS A 206 -8.90 6.68 4.89
C LYS A 206 -9.41 7.61 3.81
N THR A 207 -9.18 8.92 3.94
CA THR A 207 -9.78 9.90 3.04
C THR A 207 -9.01 11.21 2.99
N ALA A 208 -9.10 11.87 1.84
CA ALA A 208 -8.63 13.22 1.62
C ALA A 208 -9.60 13.91 0.65
N TYR A 209 -9.75 15.23 0.77
CA TYR A 209 -10.57 16.01 -0.16
C TYR A 209 -10.01 17.42 -0.39
N ASN A 210 -9.93 17.84 -1.65
CA ASN A 210 -9.50 19.17 -2.07
C ASN A 210 -10.75 20.01 -2.38
N PHE A 211 -11.10 20.91 -1.46
CA PHE A 211 -12.27 21.77 -1.58
C PHE A 211 -12.18 22.78 -2.75
N SER A 212 -10.98 23.08 -3.25
CA SER A 212 -10.79 24.02 -4.35
C SER A 212 -11.09 23.39 -5.71
N THR A 213 -10.86 22.08 -5.85
CA THR A 213 -11.00 21.34 -7.12
C THR A 213 -12.13 20.32 -7.11
N ASP A 214 -12.80 20.12 -5.97
CA ASP A 214 -13.86 19.12 -5.76
C ASP A 214 -13.41 17.69 -6.09
N LYS A 215 -12.17 17.37 -5.71
CA LYS A 215 -11.52 16.07 -5.96
C LYS A 215 -10.97 15.47 -4.68
N GLY A 216 -10.91 14.15 -4.64
CA GLY A 216 -10.36 13.43 -3.49
C GLY A 216 -10.67 11.94 -3.57
N HIS A 217 -10.53 11.28 -2.43
CA HIS A 217 -10.76 9.84 -2.31
C HIS A 217 -11.28 9.45 -0.94
N VAL A 218 -11.92 8.28 -0.93
CA VAL A 218 -12.27 7.56 0.28
C VAL A 218 -11.96 6.07 0.07
N GLU A 219 -11.32 5.48 1.08
CA GLU A 219 -11.10 4.05 1.19
C GLU A 219 -11.76 3.56 2.48
N VAL A 220 -12.64 2.57 2.33
CA VAL A 220 -13.29 1.88 3.43
C VAL A 220 -12.83 0.43 3.44
N GLY A 221 -12.38 -0.03 4.60
CA GLY A 221 -11.92 -1.40 4.78
C GLY A 221 -12.65 -2.09 5.94
N TYR A 222 -12.86 -3.39 5.82
CA TYR A 222 -13.27 -4.24 6.93
C TYR A 222 -12.41 -5.50 6.95
N THR A 223 -11.84 -5.81 8.11
CA THR A 223 -11.11 -7.05 8.31
C THR A 223 -11.79 -7.93 9.33
N TYR A 224 -12.00 -9.19 8.94
CA TYR A 224 -12.39 -10.27 9.83
C TYR A 224 -11.16 -11.13 10.18
N PRO A 225 -10.70 -11.17 11.45
CA PRO A 225 -9.55 -11.96 11.87
C PRO A 225 -9.76 -13.47 11.64
N LEU A 226 -8.81 -14.12 10.98
CA LEU A 226 -8.77 -15.58 10.82
C LEU A 226 -7.73 -16.23 11.74
N SER A 227 -6.66 -15.52 12.00
CA SER A 227 -5.57 -15.92 12.90
C SER A 227 -4.95 -14.67 13.51
N LYS A 228 -3.92 -14.87 14.35
CA LYS A 228 -3.17 -13.76 14.96
C LYS A 228 -2.53 -12.81 13.94
N PHE A 229 -2.23 -13.29 12.73
CA PHE A 229 -1.45 -12.52 11.74
C PHE A 229 -2.16 -12.33 10.40
N ALA A 230 -3.31 -12.99 10.19
CA ALA A 230 -4.03 -12.96 8.92
C ALA A 230 -5.53 -12.79 9.13
N GLY A 231 -6.17 -11.99 8.27
CA GLY A 231 -7.62 -11.79 8.25
C GLY A 231 -8.19 -11.75 6.84
N LEU A 232 -9.49 -12.04 6.70
CA LEU A 232 -10.24 -11.73 5.49
C LEU A 232 -10.40 -10.22 5.40
N TYR A 233 -10.06 -9.64 4.27
CA TYR A 233 -10.07 -8.20 4.06
C TYR A 233 -11.00 -7.82 2.91
N PHE A 234 -11.98 -6.99 3.21
CA PHE A 234 -12.87 -6.36 2.25
C PHE A 234 -12.49 -4.88 2.13
N GLN A 235 -12.41 -4.38 0.90
CA GLN A 235 -12.02 -3.00 0.62
C GLN A 235 -12.94 -2.39 -0.45
N VAL A 236 -13.31 -1.14 -0.24
CA VAL A 236 -13.93 -0.28 -1.24
C VAL A 236 -13.10 1.00 -1.35
N TRP A 237 -12.60 1.29 -2.53
CA TRP A 237 -11.98 2.54 -2.91
C TRP A 237 -12.96 3.33 -3.78
N GLU A 238 -13.04 4.64 -3.57
CA GLU A 238 -13.80 5.54 -4.42
C GLU A 238 -13.06 6.88 -4.54
N GLY A 239 -12.82 7.33 -5.77
CA GLY A 239 -12.21 8.64 -6.05
C GLY A 239 -10.99 8.57 -6.95
N TYR A 240 -10.12 9.58 -6.82
CA TYR A 240 -8.89 9.75 -7.58
C TYR A 240 -7.67 9.23 -6.82
N GLY A 241 -6.53 8.98 -7.48
CA GLY A 241 -5.28 8.70 -6.74
C GLY A 241 -5.13 7.30 -6.18
N GLU A 242 -5.87 6.31 -6.68
CA GLU A 242 -5.71 4.92 -6.20
C GLU A 242 -4.31 4.36 -6.50
N SER A 243 -3.76 4.76 -7.65
CA SER A 243 -2.40 4.47 -8.06
C SER A 243 -1.82 5.69 -8.79
N MET A 244 -0.51 5.74 -8.99
CA MET A 244 0.15 6.87 -9.64
C MET A 244 -0.31 7.05 -11.09
N ILE A 245 -0.52 5.97 -11.86
CA ILE A 245 -1.07 6.09 -13.22
C ILE A 245 -2.54 6.53 -13.21
N ASP A 246 -3.27 6.24 -12.14
CA ASP A 246 -4.68 6.60 -11.95
C ASP A 246 -4.84 7.90 -11.11
N TYR A 247 -3.79 8.72 -10.98
CA TYR A 247 -3.84 9.91 -10.11
C TYR A 247 -4.96 10.88 -10.50
N ASN A 248 -5.18 11.04 -11.80
CA ASN A 248 -6.21 11.89 -12.40
C ASN A 248 -7.42 11.11 -12.91
N HIS A 249 -7.56 9.83 -12.54
CA HIS A 249 -8.64 8.94 -12.97
C HIS A 249 -9.56 8.59 -11.80
N ARG A 250 -10.86 8.90 -11.93
CA ARG A 250 -11.85 8.57 -10.89
C ARG A 250 -12.39 7.16 -11.10
N GLN A 251 -12.33 6.33 -10.06
CA GLN A 251 -12.88 4.99 -10.11
C GLN A 251 -13.42 4.52 -8.76
N THR A 252 -14.38 3.61 -8.80
CA THR A 252 -14.79 2.78 -7.67
C THR A 252 -14.13 1.42 -7.81
N ARG A 253 -13.32 0.97 -6.84
CA ARG A 253 -12.77 -0.39 -6.83
C ARG A 253 -13.23 -1.14 -5.59
N VAL A 254 -13.83 -2.31 -5.80
CA VAL A 254 -14.21 -3.24 -4.72
C VAL A 254 -13.26 -4.42 -4.71
N GLY A 255 -12.93 -4.91 -3.53
CA GLY A 255 -11.95 -5.99 -3.37
C GLY A 255 -12.23 -6.90 -2.19
N LEU A 256 -11.88 -8.17 -2.35
CA LEU A 256 -11.91 -9.19 -1.30
C LEU A 256 -10.61 -10.01 -1.34
N GLY A 257 -9.99 -10.20 -0.19
CA GLY A 257 -8.74 -10.95 -0.09
C GLY A 257 -8.29 -11.20 1.34
N LEU A 258 -6.98 -11.27 1.50
CA LEU A 258 -6.31 -11.50 2.77
C LEU A 258 -5.44 -10.29 3.13
N ILE A 259 -5.43 -9.92 4.41
CA ILE A 259 -4.54 -8.91 4.99
C ILE A 259 -3.63 -9.56 6.02
N VAL A 260 -2.40 -9.08 6.09
CA VAL A 260 -1.40 -9.43 7.09
C VAL A 260 -1.24 -8.26 8.05
N GLU A 261 -1.26 -8.57 9.35
CA GLU A 261 -1.17 -7.59 10.43
C GLU A 261 -0.23 -8.10 11.52
N SER A 262 0.30 -7.18 12.31
CA SER A 262 1.23 -7.51 13.39
C SER A 262 0.57 -8.27 14.54
N ASN A 263 -0.71 -7.98 14.82
CA ASN A 263 -1.45 -8.64 15.88
C ASN A 263 -2.95 -8.43 15.69
N LEU A 264 -3.66 -9.49 15.33
CA LEU A 264 -5.10 -9.55 15.29
C LEU A 264 -5.62 -10.24 16.53
N ASN A 265 -6.61 -9.61 17.17
CA ASN A 265 -7.36 -10.25 18.25
C ASN A 265 -8.27 -11.31 17.62
N VAL A 266 -7.94 -12.58 17.82
CA VAL A 266 -8.81 -13.70 17.48
C VAL A 266 -9.73 -13.96 18.67
N PHE A 267 -11.03 -14.09 18.42
CA PHE A 267 -12.06 -14.39 19.42
C PHE A 267 -12.35 -15.88 19.48
#